data_AF-A0A6P1AJT6-F1
#
_entry.id   AF-A0A6P1AJT6-F1
#
_cell.length_a   1.000
_cell.length_b   1.000
_cell.length_c   1.000
_cell.angle_alpha   90.00
_cell.angle_beta   90.00
_cell.angle_gamma   90.00
#
_symmetry.space_group_name_H-M   'P 1'
#
loop_
_entity.id
_entity.type
_entity.pdbx_description
1 polymer ?
#
loop_
_entity_poly.entity_id
_entity_poly.type
_entity_poly.pdbx_seq_one_letter_code
_entity_poly.pdbx_strand_id
1 'polypeptide(L)'
;MLKQKSKQNFFLFNSIALASLLFLVWNLERRQINWLDRGSSLKGTQPLVMQGGDPYLRALMRTISASEANVPQPYRVIYGGEQVWDLSRHPNRCVTIVTGPNAGNCSTAAGRYQFLNRTWDEKAQRYHPRPFGFWIWQGYSFEPQYQDAVVYAWLSDRQAWGVDISQLLQQGKVTQVLRLLSGTWTSLGYGIETNSMSSRLPQIYQQILAEELGN
;
A
#
# COMPACT_ATOMS: atom_id res chain seq x y z
N MET A 1 14.99 -44.57 -67.14
CA MET A 1 15.96 -43.46 -67.02
C MET A 1 15.27 -42.27 -66.37
N LEU A 2 15.93 -41.72 -65.35
CA LEU A 2 15.51 -40.61 -64.48
C LEU A 2 15.63 -39.23 -65.16
N LYS A 3 14.85 -38.26 -64.63
CA LYS A 3 14.98 -36.76 -64.61
C LYS A 3 13.69 -36.09 -65.14
N GLN A 4 13.11 -35.03 -64.55
CA GLN A 4 13.48 -34.12 -63.46
C GLN A 4 12.24 -33.28 -63.04
N LYS A 5 12.23 -32.86 -61.77
CA LYS A 5 11.21 -32.05 -61.07
C LYS A 5 10.97 -30.66 -61.72
N SER A 6 9.73 -30.17 -61.65
CA SER A 6 9.47 -28.79 -61.22
C SER A 6 8.26 -28.76 -60.26
N LYS A 7 8.49 -28.28 -59.04
CA LYS A 7 7.44 -27.80 -58.13
C LYS A 7 7.80 -26.34 -57.87
N GLN A 8 7.01 -25.42 -58.39
CA GLN A 8 7.00 -24.03 -57.95
C GLN A 8 5.55 -23.62 -57.68
N ASN A 9 5.43 -22.68 -56.73
CA ASN A 9 4.26 -21.97 -56.21
C ASN A 9 3.89 -22.44 -54.80
N PHE A 10 4.72 -22.10 -53.80
CA PHE A 10 4.82 -20.78 -53.15
C PHE A 10 3.63 -20.57 -52.19
N PHE A 11 3.84 -21.02 -50.96
CA PHE A 11 3.04 -20.65 -49.79
C PHE A 11 3.10 -19.13 -49.62
N LEU A 12 2.06 -18.44 -50.07
CA LEU A 12 1.69 -17.14 -49.55
C LEU A 12 0.36 -17.30 -48.82
N PHE A 13 0.09 -16.34 -47.93
CA PHE A 13 -1.02 -16.32 -46.98
C PHE A 13 -0.75 -17.12 -45.70
N ASN A 14 0.23 -16.68 -44.91
CA ASN A 14 0.16 -16.79 -43.44
C ASN A 14 0.88 -15.68 -42.67
N SER A 15 1.41 -14.64 -43.33
CA SER A 15 2.18 -13.57 -42.66
C SER A 15 1.36 -12.34 -42.24
N ILE A 16 0.19 -12.08 -42.86
CA ILE A 16 -0.64 -10.90 -42.51
C ILE A 16 -1.42 -11.14 -41.21
N ALA A 17 -1.93 -12.36 -40.99
CA ALA A 17 -2.67 -12.71 -39.78
C ALA A 17 -1.79 -12.75 -38.52
N LEU A 18 -0.53 -13.18 -38.65
CA LEU A 18 0.45 -13.16 -37.55
C LEU A 18 0.88 -11.74 -37.19
N ALA A 19 1.07 -10.86 -38.17
CA ALA A 19 1.39 -9.46 -37.91
C ALA A 19 0.22 -8.70 -37.29
N SER A 20 -1.03 -8.96 -37.71
CA SER A 20 -2.22 -8.35 -37.10
C SER A 20 -2.53 -8.93 -35.73
N LEU A 21 -2.25 -10.22 -35.47
CA LEU A 21 -2.34 -10.82 -34.14
C LEU A 21 -1.24 -10.31 -33.21
N LEU A 22 0.00 -10.12 -33.70
CA LEU A 22 1.08 -9.49 -32.94
C LEU A 22 0.83 -7.99 -32.73
N PHE A 23 0.20 -7.29 -33.68
CA PHE A 23 -0.21 -5.89 -33.52
C PHE A 23 -1.44 -5.76 -32.61
N LEU A 24 -2.33 -6.76 -32.57
CA LEU A 24 -3.45 -6.87 -31.63
C LEU A 24 -2.97 -7.26 -30.24
N VAL A 25 -2.02 -8.18 -30.11
CA VAL A 25 -1.39 -8.57 -28.84
C VAL A 25 -0.53 -7.42 -28.31
N TRP A 26 0.27 -6.77 -29.15
CA TRP A 26 0.97 -5.54 -28.80
C TRP A 26 -0.02 -4.40 -28.50
N ASN A 27 -1.17 -4.29 -29.18
CA ASN A 27 -2.20 -3.32 -28.80
C ASN A 27 -3.04 -3.74 -27.59
N LEU A 28 -3.10 -5.02 -27.22
CA LEU A 28 -3.76 -5.51 -26.02
C LEU A 28 -2.85 -5.34 -24.80
N GLU A 29 -1.55 -5.58 -24.96
CA GLU A 29 -0.52 -5.15 -24.01
C GLU A 29 -0.47 -3.62 -23.91
N ARG A 30 -0.56 -2.87 -25.04
CA ARG A 30 -0.65 -1.41 -25.01
C ARG A 30 -1.98 -0.87 -24.45
N ARG A 31 -3.08 -1.61 -24.57
CA ARG A 31 -4.37 -1.25 -23.94
C ARG A 31 -4.37 -1.49 -22.43
N GLN A 32 -3.56 -2.42 -21.92
CA GLN A 32 -3.21 -2.46 -20.49
C GLN A 32 -2.34 -1.26 -20.07
N ILE A 33 -1.43 -0.82 -20.95
CA ILE A 33 -0.54 0.34 -20.74
C ILE A 33 -1.30 1.68 -20.80
N ASN A 34 -2.51 1.77 -21.35
CA ASN A 34 -3.31 3.01 -21.34
C ASN A 34 -3.96 3.34 -19.98
N TRP A 35 -3.73 2.55 -18.94
CA TRP A 35 -3.95 2.95 -17.53
C TRP A 35 -2.74 3.69 -16.93
N LEU A 36 -1.59 3.70 -17.62
CA LEU A 36 -0.34 4.29 -17.12
C LEU A 36 -0.30 5.83 -17.21
N ASP A 37 -1.35 6.47 -17.72
CA ASP A 37 -1.46 7.93 -17.79
C ASP A 37 -2.35 8.53 -16.68
N ARG A 38 -2.54 7.79 -15.57
CA ARG A 38 -3.21 8.30 -14.38
C ARG A 38 -2.40 8.05 -13.11
N GLY A 39 -1.12 8.39 -13.15
CA GLY A 39 -0.42 8.80 -11.93
C GLY A 39 -1.29 9.87 -11.25
N SER A 40 -1.75 9.60 -10.02
CA SER A 40 -2.68 10.40 -9.17
C SER A 40 -4.11 9.91 -8.90
N SER A 41 -4.55 8.70 -9.28
CA SER A 41 -5.96 8.31 -8.97
C SER A 41 -6.22 7.84 -7.53
N LEU A 42 -5.20 7.38 -6.79
CA LEU A 42 -5.33 6.97 -5.39
C LEU A 42 -4.80 8.06 -4.47
N LYS A 43 -5.71 8.75 -3.79
CA LYS A 43 -5.37 9.88 -2.92
C LYS A 43 -4.55 9.48 -1.70
N GLY A 44 -4.64 8.21 -1.27
CA GLY A 44 -3.86 7.68 -0.14
C GLY A 44 -2.38 7.38 -0.45
N THR A 45 -1.97 7.36 -1.72
CA THR A 45 -0.58 7.01 -2.09
C THR A 45 0.37 8.21 -2.10
N GLN A 46 -0.02 9.36 -1.53
CA GLN A 46 0.82 10.57 -1.46
C GLN A 46 2.23 10.29 -0.87
N PRO A 47 3.24 11.12 -1.13
CA PRO A 47 4.55 10.97 -0.47
C PRO A 47 4.45 10.93 1.07
N LEU A 48 5.42 10.29 1.70
CA LEU A 48 5.58 10.30 3.16
C LEU A 48 6.16 11.66 3.60
N VAL A 49 5.81 12.11 4.79
CA VAL A 49 6.43 13.30 5.41
C VAL A 49 7.81 12.96 5.95
N MET A 50 8.01 11.75 6.48
CA MET A 50 9.34 11.30 6.88
C MET A 50 10.32 11.29 5.70
N GLN A 51 11.57 11.67 5.98
CA GLN A 51 12.66 11.69 5.00
C GLN A 51 13.58 10.48 5.16
N GLY A 52 14.18 10.02 4.05
CA GLY A 52 15.04 8.85 4.03
C GLY A 52 14.32 7.55 4.40
N GLY A 53 15.10 6.53 4.77
CA GLY A 53 14.61 5.18 5.05
C GLY A 53 14.62 4.27 3.82
N ASP A 54 14.36 3.00 4.07
CA ASP A 54 14.35 1.96 3.04
C ASP A 54 13.19 2.17 2.04
N PRO A 55 13.45 2.34 0.73
CA PRO A 55 12.42 2.56 -0.28
C PRO A 55 11.38 1.44 -0.35
N TYR A 56 11.76 0.19 -0.03
CA TYR A 56 10.81 -0.93 -0.02
C TYR A 56 9.77 -0.76 1.10
N LEU A 57 10.20 -0.42 2.30
CA LEU A 57 9.30 -0.14 3.42
C LEU A 57 8.47 1.14 3.19
N ARG A 58 9.07 2.18 2.60
CA ARG A 58 8.34 3.42 2.26
C ARG A 58 7.22 3.16 1.26
N ALA A 59 7.50 2.34 0.24
CA ALA A 59 6.48 1.92 -0.72
C ALA A 59 5.36 1.12 -0.05
N LEU A 60 5.71 0.23 0.89
CA LEU A 60 4.74 -0.52 1.68
C LEU A 60 3.87 0.40 2.53
N MET A 61 4.43 1.41 3.19
CA MET A 61 3.69 2.38 4.00
C MET A 61 2.66 3.15 3.16
N ARG A 62 3.05 3.63 1.98
CA ARG A 62 2.14 4.29 1.03
C ARG A 62 1.06 3.32 0.53
N THR A 63 1.38 2.04 0.36
CA THR A 63 0.41 0.98 0.01
C THR A 63 -0.61 0.75 1.14
N ILE A 64 -0.17 0.69 2.40
CA ILE A 64 -1.07 0.58 3.56
C ILE A 64 -2.04 1.77 3.58
N SER A 65 -1.53 2.98 3.40
CA SER A 65 -2.36 4.19 3.34
C SER A 65 -3.37 4.18 2.19
N ALA A 66 -3.05 3.56 1.05
CA ALA A 66 -3.99 3.42 -0.07
C ALA A 66 -5.19 2.53 0.28
N SER A 67 -5.01 1.64 1.26
CA SER A 67 -6.05 0.74 1.75
C SER A 67 -6.83 1.34 2.93
N GLU A 68 -6.11 1.95 3.89
CA GLU A 68 -6.65 2.45 5.15
C GLU A 68 -7.22 3.88 5.05
N ALA A 69 -6.60 4.74 4.25
CA ALA A 69 -6.87 6.18 4.22
C ALA A 69 -6.75 6.74 2.79
N ASN A 70 -7.54 6.21 1.85
CA ASN A 70 -7.55 6.65 0.45
C ASN A 70 -8.29 7.98 0.23
N VAL A 71 -7.84 9.03 0.92
CA VAL A 71 -8.46 10.36 0.96
C VAL A 71 -7.40 11.45 0.74
N PRO A 72 -7.77 12.70 0.39
CA PRO A 72 -6.80 13.76 0.12
C PRO A 72 -5.88 14.12 1.31
N GLN A 73 -6.36 13.94 2.54
CA GLN A 73 -5.62 14.30 3.76
C GLN A 73 -5.49 13.08 4.68
N PRO A 74 -4.69 12.08 4.30
CA PRO A 74 -4.68 10.79 5.00
C PRO A 74 -4.22 10.91 6.46
N TYR A 75 -3.32 11.83 6.80
CA TYR A 75 -2.83 12.02 8.17
C TYR A 75 -3.86 12.57 9.16
N ARG A 76 -4.96 13.14 8.67
CA ARG A 76 -5.95 13.87 9.47
C ARG A 76 -7.30 13.17 9.53
N VAL A 77 -7.49 12.11 8.76
CA VAL A 77 -8.78 11.43 8.68
C VAL A 77 -9.02 10.53 9.88
N ILE A 78 -10.22 10.61 10.43
CA ILE A 78 -10.75 9.69 11.44
C ILE A 78 -11.68 8.70 10.74
N TYR A 79 -11.86 7.52 11.32
CA TYR A 79 -12.88 6.57 10.91
C TYR A 79 -14.21 7.27 10.60
N GLY A 80 -14.82 6.94 9.46
CA GLY A 80 -16.02 7.61 8.96
C GLY A 80 -15.76 8.86 8.09
N GLY A 81 -14.51 9.32 7.99
CA GLY A 81 -14.08 10.34 7.02
C GLY A 81 -13.91 11.76 7.57
N GLU A 82 -14.26 12.01 8.84
CA GLU A 82 -14.07 13.31 9.49
C GLU A 82 -12.58 13.70 9.53
N GLN A 83 -12.27 14.99 9.53
CA GLN A 83 -10.90 15.51 9.64
C GLN A 83 -10.64 16.10 11.02
N VAL A 84 -9.43 15.91 11.54
CA VAL A 84 -8.93 16.57 12.75
C VAL A 84 -7.69 17.41 12.47
N TRP A 85 -7.62 18.58 13.11
CA TRP A 85 -6.56 19.56 12.87
C TRP A 85 -5.48 19.55 13.95
N ASP A 86 -5.86 19.39 15.21
CA ASP A 86 -4.94 19.18 16.31
C ASP A 86 -4.43 17.74 16.30
N LEU A 87 -3.15 17.59 15.97
CA LEU A 87 -2.44 16.32 15.95
C LEU A 87 -1.34 16.28 17.02
N SER A 88 -1.39 17.16 18.03
CA SER A 88 -0.46 17.15 19.16
C SER A 88 -0.50 15.82 19.95
N ARG A 89 -1.57 15.05 19.77
CA ARG A 89 -1.81 13.69 20.27
C ARG A 89 -2.78 12.95 19.37
N HIS A 90 -2.92 11.65 19.56
CA HIS A 90 -3.94 10.87 18.88
C HIS A 90 -5.35 11.39 19.27
N PRO A 91 -6.29 11.59 18.31
CA PRO A 91 -7.54 12.30 18.59
C PRO A 91 -8.48 11.53 19.52
N ASN A 92 -8.33 10.21 19.63
CA ASN A 92 -9.12 9.32 20.49
C ASN A 92 -10.65 9.55 20.38
N ARG A 93 -11.12 9.93 19.19
CA ARG A 93 -12.56 10.17 18.97
C ARG A 93 -13.25 8.84 18.72
N CYS A 94 -14.23 8.56 19.54
CA CYS A 94 -15.03 7.36 19.46
C CYS A 94 -16.13 7.55 18.41
N VAL A 95 -15.98 6.93 17.24
CA VAL A 95 -16.96 7.00 16.15
C VAL A 95 -17.68 5.66 16.03
N THR A 96 -19.02 5.70 16.05
CA THR A 96 -19.85 4.50 15.94
C THR A 96 -19.69 3.84 14.57
N ILE A 97 -19.46 2.53 14.59
CA ILE A 97 -19.43 1.68 13.40
C ILE A 97 -20.88 1.44 12.97
N VAL A 98 -21.23 1.87 11.76
CA VAL A 98 -22.61 1.82 11.24
C VAL A 98 -22.89 0.59 10.37
N THR A 99 -21.85 -0.15 9.96
CA THR A 99 -21.96 -1.30 9.05
C THR A 99 -20.96 -2.40 9.42
N GLY A 100 -21.25 -3.64 9.04
CA GLY A 100 -20.34 -4.77 9.20
C GLY A 100 -20.53 -5.52 10.54
N PRO A 101 -19.71 -6.54 10.81
CA PRO A 101 -19.86 -7.41 11.97
C PRO A 101 -19.69 -6.69 13.31
N ASN A 102 -19.06 -5.51 13.30
CA ASN A 102 -18.83 -4.67 14.47
C ASN A 102 -19.83 -3.49 14.59
N ALA A 103 -20.93 -3.50 13.81
CA ALA A 103 -21.93 -2.43 13.88
C ALA A 103 -22.46 -2.24 15.30
N GLY A 104 -22.57 -0.99 15.74
CA GLY A 104 -22.93 -0.61 17.11
C GLY A 104 -21.74 -0.49 18.07
N ASN A 105 -20.57 -1.05 17.74
CA ASN A 105 -19.33 -0.76 18.46
C ASN A 105 -18.76 0.58 18.02
N CYS A 106 -17.69 1.00 18.70
CA CYS A 106 -16.98 2.23 18.42
C CYS A 106 -15.56 1.95 17.92
N SER A 107 -15.14 2.71 16.90
CA SER A 107 -13.75 2.77 16.44
C SER A 107 -13.11 4.10 16.83
N THR A 108 -11.83 4.05 17.21
CA THR A 108 -11.00 5.24 17.41
C THR A 108 -9.98 5.42 16.29
N ALA A 109 -10.13 4.69 15.19
CA ALA A 109 -9.15 4.67 14.12
C ALA A 109 -8.93 6.07 13.52
N ALA A 110 -7.67 6.48 13.43
CA ALA A 110 -7.32 7.79 12.90
C ALA A 110 -5.96 7.79 12.16
N GLY A 111 -5.77 8.84 11.37
CA GLY A 111 -4.55 9.11 10.64
C GLY A 111 -4.33 8.17 9.46
N ARG A 112 -3.13 8.31 8.89
CA ARG A 112 -2.75 7.72 7.60
C ARG A 112 -2.83 6.19 7.59
N TYR A 113 -2.61 5.61 8.76
CA TYR A 113 -2.52 4.17 8.99
C TYR A 113 -3.67 3.66 9.86
N GLN A 114 -4.70 4.49 10.10
CA GLN A 114 -5.91 4.16 10.88
C GLN A 114 -5.60 3.51 12.25
N PHE A 115 -4.64 4.09 12.98
CA PHE A 115 -4.30 3.63 14.33
C PHE A 115 -5.50 3.75 15.25
N LEU A 116 -5.78 2.72 16.05
CA LEU A 116 -6.61 2.85 17.25
C LEU A 116 -5.82 3.57 18.34
N ASN A 117 -6.50 4.27 19.25
CA ASN A 117 -5.82 5.03 20.30
C ASN A 117 -4.86 4.17 21.13
N ARG A 118 -5.31 2.99 21.58
CA ARG A 118 -4.49 2.07 22.38
C ARG A 118 -3.29 1.54 21.60
N THR A 119 -3.48 1.21 20.32
CA THR A 119 -2.39 0.75 19.47
C THR A 119 -1.38 1.87 19.23
N TRP A 120 -1.84 3.09 19.01
CA TRP A 120 -0.95 4.25 18.91
C TRP A 120 -0.12 4.40 20.18
N ASP A 121 -0.73 4.43 21.36
CA ASP A 121 -0.01 4.59 22.63
C ASP A 121 1.06 3.49 22.82
N GLU A 122 0.71 2.23 22.56
CA GLU A 122 1.63 1.10 22.68
C GLU A 122 2.81 1.21 21.70
N LYS A 123 2.54 1.50 20.42
CA LYS A 123 3.60 1.57 19.40
C LYS A 123 4.42 2.85 19.52
N ALA A 124 3.81 3.98 19.87
CA ALA A 124 4.51 5.23 20.10
C ALA A 124 5.43 5.14 21.32
N GLN A 125 5.02 4.45 22.39
CA GLN A 125 5.90 4.17 23.54
C GLN A 125 7.20 3.46 23.14
N ARG A 126 7.14 2.56 22.15
CA ARG A 126 8.33 1.82 21.69
C ARG A 126 9.11 2.55 20.60
N TYR A 127 8.43 3.24 19.68
CA TYR A 127 9.04 3.67 18.41
C TYR A 127 8.99 5.18 18.17
N HIS A 128 8.32 5.97 19.00
CA HIS A 128 8.24 7.42 18.77
C HIS A 128 9.62 8.06 19.02
N PRO A 129 10.18 8.80 18.04
CA PRO A 129 11.57 9.28 18.12
C PRO A 129 11.75 10.47 19.07
N ARG A 130 10.66 11.17 19.41
CA ARG A 130 10.68 12.40 20.23
C ARG A 130 9.50 12.48 21.20
N PRO A 131 9.38 11.55 22.17
CA PRO A 131 8.35 11.67 23.20
C PRO A 131 8.55 12.95 24.00
N PHE A 132 7.46 13.54 24.49
CA PHE A 132 7.50 14.69 25.38
C PHE A 132 6.94 14.34 26.76
N GLY A 133 7.23 15.16 27.77
CA GLY A 133 6.79 14.92 29.16
C GLY A 133 7.90 14.34 30.04
N PHE A 134 7.54 13.93 31.26
CA PHE A 134 8.51 13.59 32.32
C PHE A 134 8.09 12.32 33.07
N TRP A 135 9.06 11.42 33.32
CA TRP A 135 8.86 10.09 33.92
C TRP A 135 7.74 9.27 33.28
N ILE A 136 6.67 9.00 34.03
CA ILE A 136 5.52 8.17 33.62
C ILE A 136 4.50 8.95 32.77
N TRP A 137 4.60 10.28 32.72
CA TRP A 137 3.69 11.15 31.96
C TRP A 137 4.31 11.50 30.62
N GLN A 138 4.53 10.49 29.78
CA GLN A 138 4.97 10.70 28.40
C GLN A 138 3.78 10.89 27.47
N GLY A 139 3.90 11.86 26.57
CA GLY A 139 2.99 12.09 25.44
C GLY A 139 3.71 11.87 24.12
N TYR A 140 2.93 11.49 23.11
CA TYR A 140 3.41 11.19 21.78
C TYR A 140 2.63 12.02 20.75
N SER A 141 3.34 12.82 19.97
CA SER A 141 2.72 13.66 18.93
C SER A 141 2.21 12.76 17.80
N PHE A 142 0.99 13.01 17.36
CA PHE A 142 0.36 12.28 16.25
C PHE A 142 0.48 13.04 14.92
N GLU A 143 1.39 14.01 14.85
CA GLU A 143 1.66 14.75 13.62
C GLU A 143 2.18 13.84 12.50
N PRO A 144 2.03 14.24 11.23
CA PRO A 144 2.35 13.40 10.08
C PRO A 144 3.74 12.74 10.13
N GLN A 145 4.77 13.50 10.49
CA GLN A 145 6.14 12.97 10.57
C GLN A 145 6.29 11.84 11.60
N TYR A 146 5.50 11.86 12.67
CA TYR A 146 5.58 10.87 13.74
C TYR A 146 4.69 9.66 13.49
N GLN A 147 3.55 9.84 12.80
CA GLN A 147 2.79 8.70 12.26
C GLN A 147 3.68 7.86 11.35
N ASP A 148 4.41 8.50 10.43
CA ASP A 148 5.35 7.83 9.54
C ASP A 148 6.50 7.18 10.33
N ALA A 149 7.17 7.94 11.19
CA ALA A 149 8.34 7.44 11.91
C ALA A 149 8.02 6.22 12.78
N VAL A 150 6.89 6.24 13.48
CA VAL A 150 6.43 5.11 14.31
C VAL A 150 6.14 3.89 13.45
N VAL A 151 5.42 4.04 12.33
CA VAL A 151 5.12 2.91 11.43
C VAL A 151 6.38 2.38 10.76
N TYR A 152 7.27 3.25 10.30
CA TYR A 152 8.53 2.84 9.67
C TYR A 152 9.39 2.04 10.64
N ALA A 153 9.60 2.55 11.86
CA ALA A 153 10.38 1.85 12.87
C ALA A 153 9.72 0.53 13.30
N TRP A 154 8.39 0.50 13.41
CA TRP A 154 7.67 -0.74 13.71
C TRP A 154 7.79 -1.77 12.59
N LEU A 155 7.62 -1.40 11.33
CA LEU A 155 7.80 -2.30 10.17
C LEU A 155 9.25 -2.77 10.01
N SER A 156 10.22 -1.97 10.47
CA SER A 156 11.65 -2.32 10.46
C SER A 156 12.05 -3.26 11.61
N ASP A 157 11.23 -3.41 12.65
CA ASP A 157 11.53 -4.25 13.81
C ASP A 157 11.31 -5.74 13.50
N ARG A 158 12.42 -6.45 13.23
CA ARG A 158 12.41 -7.90 12.98
C ARG A 158 11.86 -8.72 14.14
N GLN A 159 12.03 -8.27 15.39
CA GLN A 159 11.51 -8.98 16.56
C GLN A 159 9.99 -8.85 16.65
N ALA A 160 9.46 -7.67 16.31
CA ALA A 160 8.01 -7.45 16.30
C ALA A 160 7.29 -8.33 15.27
N TRP A 161 7.92 -8.60 14.12
CA TRP A 161 7.31 -9.35 13.01
C TRP A 161 7.81 -10.79 12.86
N GLY A 162 8.87 -11.17 13.59
CA GLY A 162 9.54 -12.47 13.45
C GLY A 162 10.25 -12.69 12.10
N VAL A 163 10.28 -11.67 11.23
CA VAL A 163 10.88 -11.68 9.90
C VAL A 163 11.44 -10.31 9.57
N ASP A 164 12.36 -10.25 8.59
CA ASP A 164 12.77 -9.00 7.97
C ASP A 164 11.81 -8.66 6.81
N ILE A 165 10.91 -7.72 7.04
CA ILE A 165 9.92 -7.29 6.04
C ILE A 165 10.63 -6.68 4.82
N SER A 166 11.64 -5.84 5.02
CA SER A 166 12.41 -5.24 3.93
C SER A 166 13.01 -6.31 3.02
N GLN A 167 13.64 -7.33 3.62
CA GLN A 167 14.24 -8.42 2.87
C GLN A 167 13.20 -9.22 2.06
N LEU A 168 12.01 -9.47 2.63
CA LEU A 168 10.92 -10.14 1.90
C LEU A 168 10.43 -9.29 0.71
N LEU A 169 10.30 -7.99 0.90
CA LEU A 169 9.91 -7.06 -0.16
C LEU A 169 10.95 -6.99 -1.29
N GLN A 170 12.24 -6.95 -0.95
CA GLN A 170 13.34 -7.03 -1.91
C GLN A 170 13.31 -8.32 -2.73
N GLN A 171 12.88 -9.43 -2.12
CA GLN A 171 12.68 -10.72 -2.80
C GLN A 171 11.38 -10.79 -3.62
N GLY A 172 10.63 -9.70 -3.73
CA GLY A 172 9.35 -9.66 -4.46
C GLY A 172 8.21 -10.38 -3.75
N LYS A 173 8.36 -10.77 -2.47
CA LYS A 173 7.36 -11.51 -1.68
C LYS A 173 6.26 -10.60 -1.13
N VAL A 174 5.76 -9.68 -1.95
CA VAL A 174 4.79 -8.64 -1.56
C VAL A 174 3.51 -9.25 -0.99
N THR A 175 2.94 -10.26 -1.66
CA THR A 175 1.72 -10.93 -1.19
C THR A 175 1.90 -11.60 0.18
N GLN A 176 3.08 -12.14 0.45
CA GLN A 176 3.40 -12.72 1.76
C GLN A 176 3.44 -11.63 2.84
N VAL A 177 4.07 -10.49 2.54
CA VAL A 177 4.13 -9.35 3.45
C VAL A 177 2.72 -8.79 3.73
N LEU A 178 1.91 -8.54 2.70
CA LEU A 178 0.54 -8.05 2.89
C LEU A 178 -0.32 -9.00 3.74
N ARG A 179 -0.15 -10.32 3.55
CA ARG A 179 -0.82 -11.33 4.39
C ARG A 179 -0.31 -11.36 5.83
N LEU A 180 0.99 -11.16 6.05
CA LEU A 180 1.56 -11.04 7.39
C LEU A 180 0.96 -9.85 8.14
N LEU A 181 0.73 -8.75 7.43
CA LEU A 181 0.25 -7.49 7.99
C LEU A 181 -1.27 -7.42 8.19
N SER A 182 -2.05 -8.32 7.59
CA SER A 182 -3.52 -8.23 7.59
C SER A 182 -4.17 -8.36 8.96
N GLY A 183 -3.49 -8.97 9.94
CA GLY A 183 -3.96 -9.01 11.32
C GLY A 183 -3.89 -7.64 12.02
N THR A 184 -3.04 -6.73 11.54
CA THR A 184 -2.90 -5.36 12.04
C THR A 184 -3.73 -4.39 11.22
N TRP A 185 -3.64 -4.48 9.90
CA TRP A 185 -4.38 -3.66 8.94
C TRP A 185 -5.36 -4.53 8.18
N THR A 186 -6.56 -4.70 8.74
CA THR A 186 -7.58 -5.60 8.20
C THR A 186 -7.99 -5.24 6.78
N SER A 187 -7.87 -3.97 6.40
CA SER A 187 -8.20 -3.50 5.05
C SER A 187 -7.28 -4.06 3.96
N LEU A 188 -6.08 -4.58 4.31
CA LEU A 188 -5.18 -5.24 3.36
C LEU A 188 -5.76 -6.56 2.80
N GLY A 189 -6.91 -7.00 3.31
CA GLY A 189 -7.57 -8.24 2.92
C GLY A 189 -6.99 -9.44 3.66
N TYR A 190 -7.30 -10.66 3.21
CA TYR A 190 -6.84 -11.92 3.83
C TYR A 190 -7.36 -12.18 5.27
N GLY A 191 -8.28 -11.35 5.77
CA GLY A 191 -9.07 -11.51 6.99
C GLY A 191 -10.57 -11.30 6.72
N ILE A 192 -11.37 -10.99 7.75
CA ILE A 192 -12.84 -10.88 7.66
C ILE A 192 -13.35 -9.66 6.87
N GLU A 193 -12.52 -8.63 6.65
CA GLU A 193 -12.91 -7.41 5.91
C GLU A 193 -12.05 -7.27 4.65
N THR A 194 -12.45 -7.97 3.57
CA THR A 194 -11.82 -7.78 2.26
C THR A 194 -12.34 -6.48 1.65
N ASN A 195 -11.45 -5.53 1.32
CA ASN A 195 -11.84 -4.30 0.61
C ASN A 195 -11.72 -4.47 -0.92
N SER A 196 -12.33 -3.57 -1.68
CA SER A 196 -12.28 -3.57 -3.16
C SER A 196 -10.87 -3.37 -3.74
N MET A 197 -9.92 -2.95 -2.90
CA MET A 197 -8.54 -2.66 -3.26
C MET A 197 -7.59 -3.84 -3.02
N SER A 198 -7.95 -4.81 -2.18
CA SER A 198 -7.04 -5.86 -1.67
C SER A 198 -6.36 -6.65 -2.78
N SER A 199 -7.11 -6.97 -3.85
CA SER A 199 -6.59 -7.69 -5.02
C SER A 199 -5.62 -6.88 -5.89
N ARG A 200 -5.62 -5.55 -5.74
CA ARG A 200 -4.80 -4.59 -6.49
C ARG A 200 -3.60 -4.07 -5.71
N LEU A 201 -3.55 -4.31 -4.39
CA LEU A 201 -2.47 -3.81 -3.53
C LEU A 201 -1.07 -4.26 -3.97
N PRO A 202 -0.85 -5.52 -4.44
CA PRO A 202 0.46 -5.90 -4.97
C PRO A 202 0.91 -5.05 -6.17
N GLN A 203 -0.01 -4.73 -7.09
CA GLN A 203 0.29 -3.90 -8.27
C GLN A 203 0.52 -2.45 -7.87
N ILE A 204 -0.29 -1.92 -6.94
CA ILE A 204 -0.12 -0.57 -6.38
C ILE A 204 1.25 -0.44 -5.71
N TYR A 205 1.64 -1.44 -4.91
CA TYR A 205 2.96 -1.48 -4.29
C TYR A 205 4.10 -1.40 -5.33
N GLN A 206 4.03 -2.16 -6.42
CA GLN A 206 5.08 -2.14 -7.45
C GLN A 206 5.19 -0.78 -8.14
N GLN A 207 4.07 -0.11 -8.40
CA GLN A 207 4.06 1.24 -8.96
C GLN A 207 4.71 2.24 -8.02
N ILE A 208 4.30 2.22 -6.75
CA ILE A 208 4.85 3.09 -5.71
C ILE A 208 6.34 2.81 -5.50
N LEU A 209 6.76 1.55 -5.52
CA LEU A 209 8.17 1.17 -5.37
C LEU A 209 9.03 1.76 -6.50
N ALA A 210 8.52 1.75 -7.74
CA ALA A 210 9.22 2.40 -8.85
C ALA A 210 9.41 3.91 -8.62
N GLU A 211 8.43 4.59 -7.99
CA GLU A 211 8.55 5.99 -7.59
C GLU A 211 9.58 6.17 -6.46
N GLU A 212 9.54 5.33 -5.41
CA GLU A 212 10.48 5.42 -4.27
C GLU A 212 11.93 5.10 -4.66
N LEU A 213 12.15 4.25 -5.67
CA LEU A 213 13.49 3.94 -6.20
C LEU A 213 14.02 4.98 -7.19
N GLY A 214 13.14 5.80 -7.77
CA GLY A 214 13.49 6.84 -8.74
C GLY A 214 13.79 8.22 -8.11
N ASN A 215 13.55 8.37 -6.81
CA ASN A 215 13.85 9.57 -6.02
C ASN A 215 15.19 9.42 -5.28
#